data_AF-A0A961YB46-F1
#
_entry.id   AF-A0A961YB46-F1
#
_cell.length_a   1.000
_cell.length_b   1.000
_cell.length_c   1.000
_cell.angle_alpha   90.00
_cell.angle_beta   90.00
_cell.angle_gamma   90.00
#
_symmetry.space_group_name_H-M   'P 1'
#
loop_
_entity.id
_entity.type
_entity.pdbx_description
1 polymer ?
#
loop_
_entity_poly.entity_id
_entity_poly.type
_entity_poly.pdbx_seq_one_letter_code
_entity_poly.pdbx_strand_id
1 'polypeptide(L)'
;MAVLMAVPETADAVTCNGKVVGVRPASQYNHASGRGYLAVRAGAGGGYQQLGEVYRGDIVAVYARHGKWFEVACVQGLCTNPLWGPAYPSGWVHGNYLSLAAACR
;
A
#
# COMPACT_ATOMS: atom_id res chain seq x y z
N MET A 1 9.48 37.85 22.41
CA MET A 1 8.22 37.56 21.70
C MET A 1 8.52 36.43 20.74
N ALA A 2 8.24 35.18 21.13
CA ALA A 2 8.50 34.02 20.29
C ALA A 2 7.31 33.85 19.34
N VAL A 3 7.59 33.94 18.03
CA VAL A 3 6.59 33.70 16.98
C VAL A 3 6.30 32.21 16.99
N LEU A 4 5.10 31.82 17.46
CA LEU A 4 4.55 30.50 17.16
C LEU A 4 4.33 30.45 15.64
N MET A 5 5.26 29.84 14.92
CA MET A 5 4.96 29.40 13.56
C MET A 5 4.03 28.20 13.70
N ALA A 6 2.74 28.45 13.47
CA ALA A 6 1.77 27.40 13.20
C ALA A 6 2.33 26.59 12.03
N VAL A 7 2.80 25.38 12.32
CA VAL A 7 2.95 24.36 11.30
C VAL A 7 1.56 24.21 10.69
N PRO A 8 1.37 24.48 9.40
CA PRO A 8 0.12 24.05 8.80
C PRO A 8 0.19 22.52 8.89
N GLU A 9 -0.72 21.93 9.65
CA GLU A 9 -1.04 20.51 9.60
C GLU A 9 -1.69 20.29 8.23
N THR A 10 -0.90 20.46 7.16
CA THR A 10 -1.39 20.28 5.81
C THR A 10 -1.65 18.81 5.65
N ALA A 11 -2.94 18.53 5.49
CA ALA A 11 -3.55 17.25 5.24
C ALA A 11 -3.97 16.55 6.54
N ASP A 12 -5.26 16.69 6.84
CA ASP A 12 -6.20 15.58 6.72
C ASP A 12 -5.92 14.68 5.49
N ALA A 13 -4.70 14.14 5.35
CA ALA A 13 -4.50 12.92 4.62
C ALA A 13 -5.26 11.94 5.47
N VAL A 14 -6.47 11.60 5.03
CA VAL A 14 -7.27 10.52 5.61
C VAL A 14 -6.36 9.30 5.55
N THR A 15 -5.56 9.10 6.62
CA THR A 15 -4.49 8.12 6.65
C THR A 15 -5.18 6.84 6.98
N CYS A 16 -5.72 6.27 5.92
CA CYS A 16 -6.74 5.29 6.05
C CYS A 16 -6.06 3.93 5.97
N ASN A 17 -6.04 3.22 7.09
CA ASN A 17 -5.34 1.95 7.11
C ASN A 17 -6.16 0.92 6.34
N GLY A 18 -5.51 0.27 5.38
CA GLY A 18 -5.99 -0.90 4.68
C GLY A 18 -5.24 -2.13 5.13
N LYS A 19 -5.94 -3.27 5.15
CA LYS A 19 -5.29 -4.59 5.28
C LYS A 19 -5.28 -5.29 3.94
N VAL A 20 -4.14 -5.85 3.57
CA VAL A 20 -4.00 -6.64 2.34
C VAL A 20 -4.69 -7.99 2.51
N VAL A 21 -5.66 -8.28 1.64
CA VAL A 21 -6.52 -9.47 1.66
C VAL A 21 -6.66 -10.06 0.25
N GLY A 22 -7.20 -11.27 0.11
CA GLY A 22 -7.47 -11.89 -1.20
C GLY A 22 -6.23 -12.32 -1.99
N VAL A 23 -5.02 -11.97 -1.55
CA VAL A 23 -3.75 -12.50 -2.07
C VAL A 23 -3.52 -13.90 -1.53
N ARG A 24 -2.82 -14.76 -2.29
CA ARG A 24 -2.37 -16.08 -1.79
C ARG A 24 -1.43 -15.90 -0.59
N PRO A 25 -1.35 -16.86 0.35
CA PRO A 25 -0.42 -16.78 1.47
C PRO A 25 1.04 -16.76 0.98
N ALA A 26 1.92 -16.13 1.73
CA ALA A 26 3.36 -16.05 1.42
C ALA A 26 4.04 -17.44 1.32
N SER A 27 3.47 -18.48 1.94
CA SER A 27 3.93 -19.86 1.77
C SER A 27 3.79 -20.40 0.33
N GLN A 28 2.96 -19.76 -0.50
CA GLN A 28 2.81 -20.06 -1.93
C GLN A 28 3.46 -19.00 -2.82
N TYR A 29 4.44 -18.27 -2.29
CA TYR A 29 5.13 -17.21 -3.01
C TYR A 29 5.86 -17.74 -4.24
N ASN A 30 5.65 -17.07 -5.36
CA ASN A 30 6.43 -17.24 -6.58
C ASN A 30 6.32 -15.96 -7.39
N HIS A 31 7.40 -15.18 -7.41
CA HIS A 31 7.49 -13.90 -8.11
C HIS A 31 7.19 -14.03 -9.61
N ALA A 32 7.85 -14.99 -10.28
CA ALA A 32 7.73 -15.18 -11.74
C ALA A 32 6.29 -15.47 -12.20
N SER A 33 5.47 -16.08 -11.35
CA SER A 33 4.07 -16.41 -11.64
C SER A 33 3.05 -15.43 -11.04
N GLY A 34 3.49 -14.36 -10.37
CA GLY A 34 2.58 -13.39 -9.75
C GLY A 34 1.82 -13.93 -8.54
N ARG A 35 2.41 -14.84 -7.75
CA ARG A 35 1.73 -15.52 -6.64
C ARG A 35 2.30 -15.13 -5.29
N GLY A 36 1.40 -14.93 -4.33
CA GLY A 36 1.75 -14.71 -2.92
C GLY A 36 1.99 -13.25 -2.53
N TYR A 37 1.84 -12.31 -3.46
CA TYR A 37 2.03 -10.89 -3.24
C TYR A 37 1.01 -10.04 -4.02
N LEU A 38 0.88 -8.78 -3.62
CA LEU A 38 0.20 -7.71 -4.35
C LEU A 38 1.27 -6.72 -4.83
N ALA A 39 1.34 -6.52 -6.14
CA ALA A 39 2.31 -5.61 -6.74
C ALA A 39 1.98 -4.16 -6.41
N VAL A 40 2.94 -3.45 -5.82
CA VAL A 40 2.94 -1.99 -5.69
C VAL A 40 3.53 -1.42 -6.97
N ARG A 41 2.78 -0.57 -7.66
CA ARG A 41 3.12 -0.09 -9.01
C ARG A 41 3.33 1.41 -9.05
N ALA A 42 4.09 1.87 -10.04
CA ALA A 42 4.37 3.30 -10.25
C ALA A 42 3.14 4.13 -10.65
N GLY A 43 2.02 3.49 -11.04
CA GLY A 43 0.80 4.16 -11.45
C GLY A 43 -0.44 3.28 -11.32
N ALA A 44 -1.60 3.92 -11.41
CA ALA A 44 -2.94 3.32 -11.26
C ALA A 44 -3.33 2.41 -12.45
N GLY A 45 -2.60 1.31 -12.65
CA GLY A 45 -2.83 0.38 -13.76
C GLY A 45 -1.91 -0.83 -13.75
N GLY A 46 -2.35 -1.93 -14.39
CA GLY A 46 -1.56 -3.17 -14.48
C GLY A 46 -0.34 -3.09 -15.41
N GLY A 47 -0.28 -2.09 -16.30
CA GLY A 47 0.83 -1.87 -17.22
C GLY A 47 1.99 -1.05 -16.64
N TYR A 48 1.82 -0.42 -15.47
CA TYR A 48 2.88 0.36 -14.83
C TYR A 48 3.93 -0.56 -14.19
N GLN A 49 5.18 -0.10 -14.16
CA GLN A 49 6.29 -0.81 -13.53
C GLN A 49 5.96 -1.20 -12.08
N GLN A 50 6.33 -2.42 -11.70
CA GLN A 50 6.29 -2.87 -10.31
C GLN A 50 7.47 -2.26 -9.54
N LEU A 51 7.17 -1.55 -8.46
CA LEU A 51 8.14 -0.89 -7.58
C LEU A 51 8.45 -1.75 -6.35
N GLY A 52 7.49 -2.53 -5.88
CA GLY A 52 7.63 -3.35 -4.68
C GLY A 52 6.45 -4.30 -4.49
N GLU A 53 6.40 -4.92 -3.32
CA GLU A 53 5.41 -5.93 -2.98
C GLU A 53 4.85 -5.73 -1.58
N VAL A 54 3.54 -5.95 -1.43
CA VAL A 54 2.89 -6.12 -0.14
C VAL A 54 2.22 -7.49 -0.10
N TYR A 55 2.10 -8.07 1.09
CA TYR A 55 1.72 -9.46 1.28
C TYR A 55 0.42 -9.59 2.04
N ARG A 56 -0.25 -10.75 1.92
CA ARG A 56 -1.50 -11.01 2.63
C ARG A 56 -1.31 -10.81 4.14
N GLY A 57 -2.08 -9.90 4.72
CA GLY A 57 -2.04 -9.57 6.15
C GLY A 57 -1.30 -8.27 6.46
N ASP A 58 -0.52 -7.74 5.51
CA ASP A 58 0.17 -6.46 5.68
C ASP A 58 -0.83 -5.31 5.88
N ILE A 59 -0.40 -4.34 6.67
CA ILE A 59 -1.11 -3.09 6.92
C ILE A 59 -0.45 -2.01 6.07
N VAL A 60 -1.30 -1.29 5.33
CA VAL A 60 -0.90 -0.18 4.47
C VAL A 60 -1.66 1.07 4.84
N ALA A 61 -1.02 2.23 4.74
CA ALA A 61 -1.68 3.52 4.75
C ALA A 61 -2.18 3.82 3.34
N VAL A 62 -3.40 4.32 3.19
CA VAL A 62 -3.99 4.72 1.92
C VAL A 62 -4.01 6.25 1.87
N TYR A 63 -3.51 6.82 0.77
CA TYR A 63 -3.40 8.27 0.57
C TYR A 63 -4.36 8.79 -0.49
N ALA A 64 -4.54 8.02 -1.56
CA ALA A 64 -5.35 8.45 -2.70
C ALA A 64 -6.05 7.27 -3.37
N ARG A 65 -7.06 7.59 -4.17
CA ARG A 65 -7.80 6.63 -4.97
C ARG A 65 -7.95 7.16 -6.39
N HIS A 66 -7.73 6.28 -7.37
CA HIS A 66 -8.00 6.52 -8.77
C HIS A 66 -8.76 5.31 -9.36
N GLY A 67 -10.08 5.43 -9.46
CA GLY A 67 -10.95 4.35 -9.90
C GLY A 67 -10.90 3.13 -8.96
N LYS A 68 -10.33 2.02 -9.44
CA LYS A 68 -10.13 0.78 -8.68
C LYS A 68 -8.74 0.67 -8.05
N TRP A 69 -7.89 1.67 -8.24
CA TRP A 69 -6.53 1.69 -7.72
C TRP A 69 -6.43 2.62 -6.52
N PHE A 70 -5.60 2.23 -5.56
CA PHE A 70 -5.34 2.99 -4.35
C PHE A 70 -3.84 3.21 -4.24
N GLU A 71 -3.46 4.45 -3.95
CA GLU A 71 -2.09 4.80 -3.61
C GLU A 71 -1.88 4.50 -2.12
N VAL A 72 -0.86 3.69 -1.84
CA VAL A 72 -0.60 3.15 -0.52
C VAL A 72 0.87 3.22 -0.16
N ALA A 73 1.18 3.18 1.13
CA ALA A 73 2.51 2.85 1.64
C ALA A 73 2.42 1.75 2.67
N CYS A 74 3.41 0.85 2.66
CA CYS A 74 3.57 -0.16 3.70
C CYS A 74 3.78 0.48 5.07
N VAL A 75 3.01 0.03 6.05
CA VAL A 75 3.13 0.44 7.46
C VAL A 75 3.71 -0.69 8.29
N GLN A 76 3.17 -1.90 8.13
CA GLN A 76 3.54 -3.06 8.93
C GLN A 76 3.28 -4.36 8.18
N GLY A 77 4.11 -5.37 8.42
CA GLY A 77 3.92 -6.73 7.91
C GLY A 77 5.19 -7.25 7.25
N LEU A 78 5.04 -8.18 6.31
CA LEU A 78 6.17 -8.73 5.56
C LEU A 78 6.78 -7.70 4.61
N CYS A 79 6.04 -6.67 4.21
CA CYS A 79 6.54 -5.56 3.39
C CYS A 79 7.69 -4.74 4.03
N THR A 80 7.99 -4.93 5.32
CA THR A 80 9.18 -4.32 5.98
C THR A 80 10.47 -5.12 5.76
N ASN A 81 10.35 -6.42 5.44
CA ASN A 81 11.43 -7.30 5.02
C ASN A 81 10.93 -8.22 3.89
N PRO A 82 10.70 -7.65 2.69
CA PRO A 82 9.94 -8.32 1.64
C PRO A 82 10.72 -9.46 1.00
N LEU A 83 10.00 -10.37 0.34
CA LEU A 83 10.57 -11.45 -0.47
C LEU A 83 11.12 -10.94 -1.81
N TRP A 84 10.75 -9.71 -2.21
CA TRP A 84 11.29 -9.00 -3.36
C TRP A 84 11.07 -7.48 -3.25
N GLY A 85 12.01 -6.72 -3.81
CA GLY A 85 11.92 -5.26 -3.89
C GLY A 85 12.35 -4.54 -2.61
N PRO A 86 12.16 -3.22 -2.52
CA PRO A 86 12.55 -2.42 -1.37
C PRO A 86 11.60 -2.63 -0.19
N ALA A 87 12.13 -2.52 1.03
CA ALA A 87 11.33 -2.40 2.24
C ALA A 87 10.50 -1.10 2.23
N TYR A 88 9.36 -1.13 2.90
CA TYR A 88 8.41 0.00 2.97
C TYR A 88 7.99 0.54 1.58
N PRO A 89 7.57 -0.32 0.64
CA PRO A 89 7.20 0.13 -0.69
C PRO A 89 5.98 1.06 -0.65
N SER A 90 5.98 2.05 -1.53
CA SER A 90 4.86 2.97 -1.77
C SER A 90 4.52 3.05 -3.25
N GLY A 91 3.24 3.30 -3.54
CA GLY A 91 2.70 3.38 -4.90
C GLY A 91 1.30 2.80 -5.01
N TRP A 92 0.90 2.39 -6.21
CA TRP A 92 -0.46 2.03 -6.53
C TRP A 92 -0.71 0.52 -6.47
N VAL A 93 -1.79 0.13 -5.80
CA VAL A 93 -2.28 -1.26 -5.72
C VAL A 93 -3.74 -1.36 -6.13
N HIS A 94 -4.16 -2.55 -6.56
CA HIS A 94 -5.54 -2.79 -6.96
C HIS A 94 -6.45 -3.03 -5.74
N GLY A 95 -7.54 -2.27 -5.64
CA GLY A 95 -8.41 -2.22 -4.46
C GLY A 95 -9.14 -3.51 -4.09
N ASN A 96 -9.32 -4.46 -5.03
CA ASN A 96 -9.91 -5.77 -4.71
C ASN A 96 -9.10 -6.57 -3.67
N TYR A 97 -7.84 -6.20 -3.45
CA TYR A 97 -6.96 -6.83 -2.48
C TYR A 97 -6.79 -6.01 -1.20
N LEU A 98 -7.58 -4.97 -1.01
CA LEU A 98 -7.58 -4.15 0.20
C LEU A 98 -8.91 -4.28 0.94
N SER A 99 -8.82 -4.56 2.23
CA SER A 99 -9.91 -4.36 3.18
C SER A 99 -9.66 -3.04 3.88
N LEU A 100 -10.40 -2.00 3.49
CA LEU A 100 -10.27 -0.66 4.04
C LEU A 100 -11.11 -0.54 5.31
N ALA A 101 -10.59 0.18 6.31
CA ALA A 101 -11.38 0.57 7.47
C ALA A 101 -12.58 1.43 7.04
N ALA A 102 -13.69 1.37 7.80
CA ALA A 102 -14.92 2.10 7.47
C ALA A 102 -14.72 3.63 7.41
N ALA A 103 -13.67 4.14 8.06
CA ALA A 103 -13.26 5.55 8.03
C ALA A 103 -12.73 6.02 6.64
N CYS A 104 -12.57 5.11 5.68
CA CYS A 104 -12.02 5.38 4.35
C CYS A 104 -13.10 5.56 3.27
N ARG A 105 -14.33 5.86 3.69
CA ARG A 105 -15.50 6.02 2.81
C ARG A 105 -15.71 7.46 2.39
#